data_AF-A0A8S9YGV8-F1
#
_entry.id   AF-A0A8S9YGV8-F1
#
_cell.length_a   1.000
_cell.length_b   1.000
_cell.length_c   1.000
_cell.angle_alpha   90.00
_cell.angle_beta   90.00
_cell.angle_gamma   90.00
#
_symmetry.space_group_name_H-M   'P 1'
#
loop_
_entity.id
_entity.type
_entity.pdbx_description
1 polymer ?
#
loop_
_entity_poly.entity_id
_entity_poly.type
_entity_poly.pdbx_seq_one_letter_code
_entity_poly.pdbx_strand_id
1 'polypeptide(L)'
;MRFFLPLLESVGNMINAKKMLGFCSIIGIYLTLFYSIFVVYYTSPLVHGSVPIPLNTTPLATHLVFMITDGMRADKLFGSKMENAPFIKDLLLNQGAWGLSHTRVPTESRPGHIAMLGGFYEDVASVTKGWQANAVEFDSLLNRSQRAWAWGTHEVVEAFGLGTSNHVQVKSSPSELSDLAKHNLTDIDRWTVDQFVVRFSVPFTYHLCCSTSHC
;
A
#
# COMPACT_ATOMS: atom_id res chain seq x y z
N MET A 1 -45.23 40.65 51.43
CA MET A 1 -43.87 40.54 50.85
C MET A 1 -43.36 39.08 50.73
N ARG A 2 -44.23 38.06 50.62
CA ARG A 2 -43.82 36.63 50.54
C ARG A 2 -44.03 35.97 49.16
N PHE A 3 -44.64 36.66 48.20
CA PHE A 3 -44.91 36.11 46.85
C PHE A 3 -43.80 36.36 45.82
N PHE A 4 -42.89 37.30 46.06
CA PHE A 4 -41.87 37.70 45.07
C PHE A 4 -40.59 36.82 45.06
N LEU A 5 -40.23 36.24 46.20
CA LEU A 5 -39.05 35.37 46.34
C LEU A 5 -39.10 34.09 45.47
N PRO A 6 -40.17 33.28 45.49
CA PRO A 6 -40.23 32.06 44.67
C PRO A 6 -40.25 32.35 43.16
N LEU A 7 -40.76 33.52 42.74
CA LEU A 7 -40.76 33.94 41.34
C LEU A 7 -39.33 34.30 40.86
N LEU A 8 -38.57 35.04 41.68
CA LEU A 8 -37.18 35.39 41.39
C LEU A 8 -36.28 34.15 41.32
N GLU A 9 -36.49 33.18 42.21
CA GLU A 9 -35.75 31.91 42.24
C GLU A 9 -36.10 31.04 41.02
N SER A 10 -37.37 30.99 40.62
CA SER A 10 -37.81 30.30 39.39
C SER A 10 -37.24 30.94 38.12
N VAL A 11 -37.15 32.27 38.06
CA VAL A 11 -36.56 32.99 36.92
C VAL A 11 -35.04 32.77 36.86
N GLY A 12 -34.35 32.79 38.00
CA GLY A 12 -32.92 32.47 38.10
C GLY A 12 -32.60 31.05 37.65
N ASN A 13 -33.39 30.07 38.09
CA ASN A 13 -33.26 28.67 37.67
C ASN A 13 -33.54 28.49 36.17
N MET A 14 -34.52 29.19 35.62
CA MET A 14 -34.81 29.14 34.18
C MET A 14 -33.68 29.76 33.34
N ILE A 15 -33.06 30.85 33.80
CA ILE A 15 -31.90 31.46 33.14
C ILE A 15 -30.69 30.51 33.19
N ASN A 16 -30.44 29.86 34.34
CA ASN A 16 -29.37 28.88 34.47
C ASN A 16 -29.62 27.63 33.62
N ALA A 17 -30.85 27.14 33.54
CA ALA A 17 -31.22 26.01 32.69
C ALA A 17 -31.01 26.32 31.19
N LYS A 18 -31.37 27.53 30.73
CA LYS A 18 -31.09 27.98 29.36
C LYS A 18 -29.60 28.11 29.07
N LYS A 19 -28.81 28.61 30.02
CA LYS A 19 -27.34 28.67 29.92
C LYS A 19 -26.72 27.27 29.88
N MET A 20 -27.20 26.35 30.72
CA MET A 20 -26.75 24.95 30.77
C MET A 20 -27.09 24.22 29.47
N LEU A 21 -28.32 24.40 28.95
CA LEU A 21 -28.72 23.85 27.66
C LEU A 21 -27.86 24.40 26.51
N GLY A 22 -27.59 25.71 26.49
CA GLY A 22 -26.70 26.33 25.50
C GLY A 22 -25.28 25.76 25.56
N PHE A 23 -24.73 25.58 26.76
CA PHE A 23 -23.41 24.97 26.95
C PHE A 23 -23.37 23.51 26.48
N CYS A 24 -24.37 22.70 26.83
CA CYS A 24 -24.50 21.32 26.35
C CYS A 24 -24.62 21.24 24.82
N SER A 25 -25.39 22.15 24.19
CA SER A 25 -25.50 22.23 22.74
C SER A 25 -24.17 22.55 22.07
N ILE A 26 -23.40 23.49 22.63
CA ILE A 26 -22.06 23.82 22.13
C ILE A 26 -21.14 22.60 22.22
N ILE A 27 -21.11 21.92 23.37
CA ILE A 27 -20.34 20.67 23.54
C ILE A 27 -20.78 19.63 22.52
N GLY A 28 -22.09 19.43 22.35
CA GLY A 28 -22.64 18.48 21.38
C GLY A 28 -22.19 18.77 19.95
N ILE A 29 -22.18 20.04 19.54
CA ILE A 29 -21.65 20.47 18.24
C ILE A 29 -20.16 20.14 18.14
N TYR A 30 -19.35 20.50 19.14
CA TYR A 30 -17.91 20.20 19.14
C TYR A 30 -17.62 18.69 19.09
N LEU A 31 -18.36 17.87 19.84
CA LEU A 31 -18.23 16.41 19.80
C LEU A 31 -18.62 15.85 18.43
N THR A 32 -19.67 16.38 17.81
CA THR A 32 -20.10 15.97 16.47
C THR A 32 -19.05 16.35 15.41
N LEU A 33 -18.52 17.58 15.47
CA LEU A 33 -17.45 18.04 14.58
C LEU A 33 -16.15 17.27 14.81
N PHE A 34 -15.85 16.89 16.05
CA PHE A 34 -14.69 16.06 16.36
C PHE A 34 -14.87 14.65 15.78
N TYR A 35 -16.03 14.03 15.98
CA TYR A 35 -16.33 12.70 15.43
C TYR A 35 -16.37 12.70 13.89
N SER A 36 -16.84 13.78 13.26
CA SER A 36 -16.91 13.86 11.80
C SER A 36 -15.53 13.81 11.14
N ILE A 37 -14.48 14.35 11.77
CA ILE A 37 -13.10 14.21 11.30
C ILE A 37 -12.75 12.73 11.15
N PHE A 38 -13.08 11.90 12.16
CA PHE A 38 -12.76 10.48 12.08
C PHE A 38 -13.52 9.78 10.96
N VAL A 39 -14.82 10.06 10.82
CA VAL A 39 -15.62 9.47 9.76
C VAL A 39 -15.09 9.88 8.38
N VAL A 40 -14.78 11.16 8.17
CA VAL A 40 -14.32 11.66 6.86
C VAL A 40 -12.94 11.10 6.48
N TYR A 41 -12.01 11.01 7.43
CA TYR A 41 -10.62 10.61 7.12
C TYR A 41 -10.36 9.11 7.21
N TYR A 42 -11.09 8.36 8.03
CA TYR A 42 -10.88 6.92 8.23
C TYR A 42 -11.93 6.05 7.54
N THR A 43 -12.87 6.64 6.80
CA THR A 43 -13.71 5.86 5.88
C THR A 43 -12.91 5.52 4.63
N SER A 44 -12.90 4.24 4.27
CA SER A 44 -12.21 3.75 3.08
C SER A 44 -12.75 4.42 1.81
N PRO A 45 -11.87 4.93 0.92
CA PRO A 45 -12.27 5.43 -0.39
C PRO A 45 -12.45 4.30 -1.43
N LEU A 46 -12.17 3.04 -1.06
CA LEU A 46 -12.21 1.92 -1.99
C LEU A 46 -13.64 1.59 -2.43
N VAL A 47 -13.81 1.47 -3.74
CA VAL A 47 -15.09 1.08 -4.35
C VAL A 47 -15.11 -0.43 -4.53
N HIS A 48 -16.14 -1.08 -3.99
CA HIS A 48 -16.35 -2.51 -4.12
C HIS A 48 -17.26 -2.87 -5.30
N GLY A 49 -17.06 -4.05 -5.87
CA GLY A 49 -17.92 -4.60 -6.93
C GLY A 49 -17.73 -3.96 -8.31
N SER A 50 -16.61 -3.27 -8.53
CA SER A 50 -16.26 -2.79 -9.87
C SER A 50 -16.03 -3.97 -10.82
N VAL A 51 -16.68 -3.91 -11.99
CA VAL A 51 -16.52 -4.93 -13.02
C VAL A 51 -15.24 -4.62 -13.81
N PRO A 52 -14.37 -5.62 -14.05
CA PRO A 52 -13.17 -5.42 -14.88
C PRO A 52 -13.55 -4.96 -16.28
N ILE A 53 -12.90 -3.91 -16.76
CA ILE A 53 -13.09 -3.42 -18.12
C ILE A 53 -12.09 -4.16 -19.02
N PRO A 54 -12.55 -5.03 -19.94
CA PRO A 54 -11.64 -5.72 -20.84
C PRO A 54 -11.01 -4.71 -21.81
N LEU A 55 -9.68 -4.75 -21.92
CA LEU A 55 -8.97 -4.02 -22.96
C LEU A 55 -9.04 -4.82 -24.26
N ASN A 56 -9.69 -4.27 -25.27
CA ASN A 56 -9.80 -4.91 -26.59
C ASN A 56 -8.55 -4.64 -27.44
N THR A 57 -7.39 -5.02 -26.91
CA THR A 57 -6.07 -4.76 -27.52
C THR A 57 -5.21 -6.01 -27.47
N THR A 58 -4.37 -6.22 -28.47
CA THR A 58 -3.35 -7.27 -28.40
C THR A 58 -2.32 -6.92 -27.31
N PRO A 59 -1.93 -7.88 -26.46
CA PRO A 59 -0.95 -7.62 -25.41
C PRO A 59 0.41 -7.27 -26.04
N LEU A 60 1.00 -6.16 -25.60
CA LEU A 60 2.30 -5.68 -26.11
C LEU A 60 3.48 -6.55 -25.61
N ALA A 61 3.29 -7.24 -24.49
CA ALA A 61 4.28 -8.11 -23.89
C ALA A 61 3.61 -9.33 -23.26
N THR A 62 4.36 -10.43 -23.18
CA THR A 62 3.92 -11.68 -22.54
C THR A 62 4.23 -11.71 -21.06
N HIS A 63 5.23 -10.95 -20.61
CA HIS A 63 5.72 -10.92 -19.24
C HIS A 63 5.98 -9.49 -18.82
N LEU A 64 5.70 -9.20 -17.55
CA LEU A 64 5.97 -7.92 -16.90
C LEU A 64 6.83 -8.18 -15.67
N VAL A 65 7.95 -7.47 -15.56
CA VAL A 65 8.88 -7.59 -14.42
C VAL A 65 8.97 -6.23 -13.75
N PHE A 66 8.62 -6.18 -12.46
CA PHE A 66 8.82 -5.01 -11.61
C PHE A 66 10.12 -5.19 -10.83
N MET A 67 11.08 -4.30 -11.04
CA MET A 67 12.26 -4.16 -10.19
C MET A 67 12.09 -2.90 -9.37
N ILE A 68 11.77 -3.05 -8.09
CA ILE A 68 11.48 -1.94 -7.20
C ILE A 68 12.66 -1.77 -6.26
N THR A 69 13.28 -0.60 -6.31
CA THR A 69 14.40 -0.24 -5.42
C THR A 69 13.88 0.75 -4.39
N ASP A 70 14.03 0.39 -3.12
CA ASP A 70 13.56 1.26 -2.05
C ASP A 70 14.48 2.47 -1.87
N GLY A 71 13.90 3.63 -1.56
CA GLY A 71 14.65 4.85 -1.29
C GLY A 71 15.47 5.42 -2.46
N MET A 72 15.22 5.01 -3.71
CA MET A 72 15.92 5.54 -4.89
C MET A 72 15.50 7.00 -5.20
N ARG A 73 16.11 7.94 -4.49
CA ARG A 73 15.82 9.37 -4.65
C ARG A 73 16.45 9.94 -5.92
N ALA A 74 15.68 10.76 -6.64
CA ALA A 74 16.12 11.38 -7.88
C ALA A 74 17.30 12.34 -7.71
N ASP A 75 17.32 13.15 -6.64
CA ASP A 75 18.42 14.09 -6.37
C ASP A 75 19.76 13.36 -6.18
N LYS A 76 19.72 12.18 -5.56
CA LYS A 76 20.91 11.34 -5.36
C LYS A 76 21.32 10.60 -6.63
N LEU A 77 20.35 10.06 -7.38
CA LEU A 77 20.63 9.37 -8.63
C LEU A 77 21.24 10.33 -9.68
N PHE A 78 20.66 11.51 -9.87
CA PHE A 78 21.08 12.44 -10.92
C PHE A 78 22.18 13.43 -10.48
N GLY A 79 22.43 13.58 -9.18
CA GLY A 79 23.35 14.61 -8.64
C GLY A 79 24.80 14.52 -9.13
N SER A 80 25.31 13.33 -9.47
CA SER A 80 26.67 13.11 -9.97
C SER A 80 26.70 12.64 -11.43
N LYS A 81 25.79 13.13 -12.28
CA LYS A 81 25.62 12.65 -13.68
C LYS A 81 25.50 11.12 -13.77
N MET A 82 24.93 10.52 -12.72
CA MET A 82 24.72 9.08 -12.54
C MET A 82 26.01 8.23 -12.60
N GLU A 83 27.17 8.77 -12.20
CA GLU A 83 28.44 8.02 -12.20
C GLU A 83 28.40 6.76 -11.32
N ASN A 84 27.62 6.79 -10.23
CA ASN A 84 27.47 5.65 -9.30
C ASN A 84 26.48 4.58 -9.80
N ALA A 85 25.77 4.81 -10.90
CA ALA A 85 24.78 3.90 -11.46
C ALA A 85 24.90 3.82 -12.99
N PRO A 86 26.06 3.38 -13.53
CA PRO A 86 26.34 3.42 -14.97
C PRO A 86 25.37 2.55 -15.78
N PHE A 87 24.94 1.42 -15.22
CA PHE A 87 23.93 0.55 -15.86
C PHE A 87 22.58 1.25 -16.00
N ILE A 88 22.08 1.87 -14.93
CA ILE A 88 20.82 2.62 -14.96
C ILE A 88 20.95 3.79 -15.93
N LYS A 89 22.08 4.50 -15.92
CA LYS A 89 22.36 5.60 -16.85
C LYS A 89 22.25 5.18 -18.31
N ASP A 90 22.87 4.05 -18.70
CA ASP A 90 22.78 3.53 -20.06
C ASP A 90 21.33 3.18 -20.44
N LEU A 91 20.60 2.52 -19.53
CA LEU A 91 19.20 2.18 -19.73
C LEU A 91 18.33 3.42 -19.97
N LEU A 92 18.50 4.47 -19.16
CA LEU A 92 17.73 5.72 -19.29
C LEU A 92 18.04 6.51 -20.56
N LEU A 93 19.28 6.45 -21.06
CA LEU A 93 19.72 7.23 -22.21
C LEU A 93 19.45 6.53 -23.54
N ASN A 94 19.59 5.20 -23.59
CA ASN A 94 19.70 4.47 -24.85
C ASN A 94 18.58 3.46 -25.10
N GLN A 95 17.87 2.98 -24.08
CA GLN A 95 16.97 1.82 -24.23
C GLN A 95 15.55 2.07 -23.73
N GLY A 96 15.37 2.94 -22.73
CA GLY A 96 14.12 3.07 -21.99
C GLY A 96 13.47 4.45 -22.04
N ALA A 97 12.19 4.49 -21.68
CA ALA A 97 11.50 5.70 -21.28
C ALA A 97 11.54 5.83 -19.75
N TRP A 98 11.62 7.06 -19.25
CA TRP A 98 11.67 7.31 -17.82
C TRP A 98 10.93 8.59 -17.43
N GLY A 99 10.55 8.65 -16.15
CA GLY A 99 9.90 9.80 -15.55
C GLY A 99 10.18 9.89 -14.06
N LEU A 100 9.98 11.07 -13.48
CA LEU A 100 10.07 11.30 -12.05
C LEU A 100 8.71 11.06 -11.40
N SER A 101 8.62 10.04 -10.55
CA SER A 101 7.42 9.81 -9.74
C SER A 101 7.43 10.68 -8.49
N HIS A 102 6.34 11.42 -8.26
CA HIS A 102 6.15 12.19 -7.03
C HIS A 102 5.35 11.36 -6.03
N THR A 103 6.04 10.83 -5.03
CA THR A 103 5.43 10.03 -3.97
C THR A 103 4.55 10.90 -3.07
N ARG A 104 3.42 10.34 -2.62
CA ARG A 104 2.60 10.95 -1.57
C ARG A 104 3.01 10.43 -0.20
N VAL A 105 2.68 11.21 0.83
CA VAL A 105 2.84 10.81 2.23
C VAL A 105 1.77 9.75 2.57
N PRO A 106 2.09 8.70 3.33
CA PRO A 106 3.41 8.36 3.88
C PRO A 106 4.37 7.81 2.82
N THR A 107 5.61 8.31 2.80
CA THR A 107 6.65 7.86 1.87
C THR A 107 7.40 6.66 2.44
N GLU A 108 6.65 5.59 2.71
CA GLU A 108 7.13 4.30 3.19
C GLU A 108 7.02 3.24 2.08
N SER A 109 7.73 2.12 2.23
CA SER A 109 7.81 1.07 1.20
C SER A 109 6.42 0.52 0.87
N ARG A 110 5.65 0.09 1.87
CA ARG A 110 4.32 -0.52 1.70
C ARG A 110 3.33 0.37 0.93
N PRO A 111 3.04 1.62 1.35
CA PRO A 111 2.11 2.48 0.63
C PRO A 111 2.54 2.75 -0.82
N GLY A 112 3.85 2.85 -1.09
CA GLY A 112 4.38 3.01 -2.45
C GLY A 112 4.08 1.80 -3.34
N HIS A 113 4.21 0.58 -2.80
CA HIS A 113 3.87 -0.64 -3.54
C HIS A 113 2.36 -0.76 -3.78
N ILE A 114 1.52 -0.42 -2.79
CA ILE A 114 0.05 -0.44 -2.94
C ILE A 114 -0.37 0.53 -4.04
N ALA A 115 0.19 1.73 -4.08
CA ALA A 115 -0.07 2.69 -5.15
C ALA A 115 0.34 2.16 -6.53
N MET A 116 1.48 1.47 -6.62
CA MET A 116 2.00 0.95 -7.89
C MET A 116 1.20 -0.25 -8.42
N LEU A 117 0.86 -1.20 -7.55
CA LEU A 117 0.26 -2.48 -7.95
C LEU A 117 -1.26 -2.54 -7.77
N GLY A 118 -1.82 -1.72 -6.86
CA GLY A 118 -3.25 -1.57 -6.64
C GLY A 118 -3.86 -0.36 -7.37
N GLY A 119 -3.04 0.64 -7.72
CA GLY A 119 -3.51 1.83 -8.45
C GLY A 119 -4.24 2.87 -7.58
N PHE A 120 -4.11 2.78 -6.25
CA PHE A 120 -4.68 3.74 -5.30
C PHE A 120 -3.73 3.93 -4.10
N TYR A 121 -3.83 5.06 -3.40
CA TYR A 121 -3.02 5.28 -2.19
C TYR A 121 -3.49 4.39 -1.06
N GLU A 122 -2.57 3.94 -0.19
CA GLU A 122 -2.92 3.10 0.94
C GLU A 122 -4.11 3.64 1.74
N ASP A 123 -5.03 2.75 2.04
CA ASP A 123 -6.24 3.09 2.76
C ASP A 123 -5.90 3.46 4.21
N VAL A 124 -6.24 4.69 4.59
CA VAL A 124 -6.03 5.24 5.94
C VAL A 124 -6.77 4.42 7.00
N ALA A 125 -7.83 3.70 6.63
CA ALA A 125 -8.51 2.75 7.52
C ALA A 125 -7.56 1.66 8.06
N SER A 126 -6.44 1.37 7.38
CA SER A 126 -5.41 0.42 7.83
C SER A 126 -4.72 0.80 9.14
N VAL A 127 -4.89 2.06 9.61
CA VAL A 127 -4.52 2.44 10.98
C VAL A 127 -5.17 1.54 12.03
N THR A 128 -6.38 1.05 11.77
CA THR A 128 -7.14 0.17 12.68
C THR A 128 -6.49 -1.21 12.83
N LYS A 129 -5.61 -1.56 11.89
CA LYS A 129 -4.78 -2.77 11.86
C LYS A 129 -3.32 -2.47 12.20
N GLY A 130 -3.03 -1.28 12.73
CA GLY A 130 -1.67 -0.84 13.06
C GLY A 130 -0.74 -0.75 11.84
N TRP A 131 -1.29 -0.53 10.64
CA TRP A 131 -0.56 -0.50 9.37
C TRP A 131 0.15 -1.82 8.99
N GLN A 132 -0.13 -2.91 9.72
CA GLN A 132 0.46 -4.22 9.45
C GLN A 132 -0.36 -5.04 8.45
N ALA A 133 -1.66 -4.77 8.35
CA ALA A 133 -2.57 -5.48 7.46
C ALA A 133 -3.56 -4.52 6.82
N ASN A 134 -4.10 -4.93 5.67
CA ASN A 134 -5.13 -4.14 5.00
C ASN A 134 -6.42 -4.18 5.84
N ALA A 135 -6.99 -3.01 6.15
CA ALA A 135 -8.31 -2.96 6.78
C ALA A 135 -9.42 -3.38 5.80
N VAL A 136 -9.21 -3.12 4.52
CA VAL A 136 -10.11 -3.40 3.41
C VAL A 136 -9.33 -4.12 2.32
N GLU A 137 -9.83 -5.26 1.86
CA GLU A 137 -9.21 -5.99 0.75
C GLU A 137 -9.35 -5.22 -0.56
N PHE A 138 -8.30 -5.27 -1.38
CA PHE A 138 -8.26 -4.60 -2.67
C PHE A 138 -7.76 -5.56 -3.75
N ASP A 139 -8.13 -5.25 -4.99
CA ASP A 139 -7.67 -5.98 -6.16
C ASP A 139 -6.34 -5.42 -6.65
N SER A 140 -5.45 -6.29 -7.12
CA SER A 140 -4.10 -5.92 -7.53
C SER A 140 -3.75 -6.48 -8.90
N LEU A 141 -2.73 -5.91 -9.53
CA LEU A 141 -2.18 -6.41 -10.79
C LEU A 141 -1.74 -7.88 -10.69
N LEU A 142 -1.29 -8.32 -9.51
CA LEU A 142 -0.91 -9.72 -9.27
C LEU A 142 -2.11 -10.65 -9.37
N ASN A 143 -3.25 -10.27 -8.77
CA ASN A 143 -4.49 -11.04 -8.83
C ASN A 143 -5.04 -11.15 -10.25
N ARG A 144 -4.84 -10.11 -11.07
CA ARG A 144 -5.27 -10.04 -12.48
C ARG A 144 -4.31 -10.68 -13.47
N SER A 145 -3.16 -11.16 -13.00
CA SER A 145 -2.18 -11.86 -13.84
C SER A 145 -2.53 -13.34 -13.96
N GLN A 146 -2.15 -13.98 -15.08
CA GLN A 146 -2.34 -15.44 -15.23
C GLN A 146 -1.49 -16.22 -14.23
N ARG A 147 -0.27 -15.75 -13.98
CA ARG A 147 0.67 -16.25 -12.97
C ARG A 147 1.49 -15.06 -12.47
N ALA A 148 1.68 -14.97 -11.17
CA ALA A 148 2.45 -13.90 -10.56
C ALA A 148 3.42 -14.46 -9.51
N TRP A 149 4.56 -13.80 -9.37
CA TRP A 149 5.53 -14.07 -8.32
C TRP A 149 5.93 -12.75 -7.66
N ALA A 150 6.01 -12.74 -6.34
CA ALA A 150 6.47 -11.60 -5.57
C ALA A 150 7.44 -12.04 -4.48
N TRP A 151 8.54 -11.29 -4.35
CA TRP A 151 9.58 -11.49 -3.35
C TRP A 151 9.92 -10.15 -2.74
N GLY A 152 10.09 -10.12 -1.42
CA GLY A 152 10.42 -8.90 -0.70
C GLY A 152 10.22 -9.06 0.80
N THR A 153 10.21 -7.95 1.51
CA THR A 153 9.96 -7.93 2.95
C THR A 153 8.52 -8.35 3.25
N HIS A 154 8.33 -8.97 4.41
CA HIS A 154 7.03 -9.45 4.88
C HIS A 154 5.95 -8.35 4.81
N GLU A 155 6.23 -7.17 5.35
CA GLU A 155 5.31 -6.03 5.36
C GLU A 155 4.76 -5.64 3.97
N VAL A 156 5.61 -5.67 2.94
CA VAL A 156 5.23 -5.29 1.58
C VAL A 156 4.48 -6.42 0.90
N VAL A 157 5.00 -7.64 0.96
CA VAL A 157 4.45 -8.74 0.16
C VAL A 157 3.14 -9.28 0.73
N GLU A 158 2.94 -9.19 2.05
CA GLU A 158 1.68 -9.56 2.68
C GLU A 158 0.52 -8.64 2.32
N ALA A 159 0.81 -7.37 2.01
CA ALA A 159 -0.21 -6.42 1.58
C ALA A 159 -0.93 -6.85 0.29
N PHE A 160 -0.35 -7.77 -0.50
CA PHE A 160 -0.95 -8.31 -1.71
C PHE A 160 -1.59 -9.69 -1.55
N GLY A 161 -1.67 -10.18 -0.31
CA GLY A 161 -2.32 -11.44 0.03
C GLY A 161 -1.43 -12.65 -0.25
N LEU A 162 -0.84 -13.21 0.82
CA LEU A 162 -0.28 -14.56 0.78
C LEU A 162 -1.41 -15.57 0.61
N GLY A 163 -1.38 -16.38 -0.45
CA GLY A 163 -2.24 -17.56 -0.57
C GLY A 163 -3.71 -17.28 -0.90
N THR A 164 -4.06 -16.08 -1.35
CA THR A 164 -5.41 -15.76 -1.84
C THR A 164 -5.75 -16.50 -3.15
N SER A 165 -4.72 -16.91 -3.90
CA SER A 165 -4.91 -17.65 -5.15
C SER A 165 -3.71 -18.51 -5.51
N ASN A 166 -3.96 -19.68 -6.11
CA ASN A 166 -2.90 -20.65 -6.47
C ASN A 166 -1.96 -20.14 -7.56
N HIS A 167 -2.36 -19.12 -8.32
CA HIS A 167 -1.56 -18.53 -9.39
C HIS A 167 -0.63 -17.40 -8.94
N VAL A 168 -0.80 -16.88 -7.73
CA VAL A 168 0.06 -15.85 -7.14
C VAL A 168 0.96 -16.50 -6.08
N GLN A 169 2.27 -16.55 -6.36
CA GLN A 169 3.27 -17.12 -5.47
C GLN A 169 4.05 -16.00 -4.80
N VAL A 170 3.76 -15.78 -3.53
CA VAL A 170 4.42 -14.75 -2.73
C VAL A 170 5.37 -15.42 -1.74
N LYS A 171 6.59 -14.89 -1.61
CA LYS A 171 7.54 -15.32 -0.58
C LYS A 171 8.12 -14.08 0.13
N SER A 172 7.97 -14.05 1.45
CA SER A 172 8.62 -13.05 2.28
C SER A 172 10.06 -13.45 2.62
N SER A 173 10.92 -12.44 2.76
CA SER A 173 12.24 -12.63 3.35
C SER A 173 12.12 -13.15 4.79
N PRO A 174 13.10 -13.94 5.28
CA PRO A 174 13.23 -14.25 6.69
C PRO A 174 13.19 -13.00 7.57
N SER A 175 12.57 -13.09 8.74
CA SER A 175 12.41 -11.96 9.67
C SER A 175 13.75 -11.45 10.18
N GLU A 176 14.77 -12.31 10.26
CA GLU A 176 16.12 -11.94 10.68
C GLU A 176 16.78 -10.96 9.70
N LEU A 177 16.50 -11.07 8.40
CA LEU A 177 17.04 -10.17 7.39
C LEU A 177 16.37 -8.78 7.44
N SER A 178 15.16 -8.69 8.00
CA SER A 178 14.43 -7.43 8.14
C SER A 178 14.92 -6.58 9.32
N ASP A 179 15.72 -7.15 10.23
CA ASP A 179 16.28 -6.46 11.40
C ASP A 179 17.45 -5.56 10.95
N LEU A 180 17.13 -4.32 10.59
CA LEU A 180 18.09 -3.28 10.15
C LEU A 180 19.19 -2.97 11.17
N ALA A 181 18.97 -3.31 12.45
CA ALA A 181 19.96 -3.16 13.52
C ALA A 181 21.05 -4.23 13.52
N LYS A 182 20.81 -5.37 12.85
CA LYS A 182 21.70 -6.54 12.87
C LYS A 182 22.34 -6.85 11.53
N HIS A 183 21.70 -6.47 10.42
CA HIS A 183 22.11 -6.83 9.08
C HIS A 183 22.29 -5.64 8.14
N ASN A 184 23.05 -5.85 7.06
CA ASN A 184 23.28 -4.85 6.04
C ASN A 184 22.07 -4.81 5.10
N LEU A 185 21.61 -3.63 4.72
CA LEU A 185 20.45 -3.42 3.82
C LEU A 185 20.54 -4.24 2.53
N THR A 186 21.76 -4.45 2.03
CA THR A 186 22.02 -5.19 0.80
C THR A 186 21.70 -6.69 0.89
N ASP A 187 21.54 -7.26 2.10
CA ASP A 187 21.29 -8.69 2.25
C ASP A 187 19.87 -9.07 1.81
N ILE A 188 18.89 -8.18 2.04
CA ILE A 188 17.52 -8.34 1.54
C ILE A 188 17.50 -8.25 0.00
N ASP A 189 18.25 -7.31 -0.56
CA ASP A 189 18.37 -7.14 -2.02
C ASP A 189 18.95 -8.40 -2.66
N ARG A 190 20.04 -8.94 -2.10
CA ARG A 190 20.67 -10.19 -2.54
C ARG A 190 19.69 -11.35 -2.47
N TRP A 191 19.01 -11.52 -1.33
CA TRP A 191 18.03 -12.59 -1.17
C TRP A 191 16.91 -12.50 -2.22
N THR A 192 16.41 -11.30 -2.50
CA THR A 192 15.36 -11.08 -3.50
C THR A 192 15.84 -11.43 -4.90
N VAL A 193 17.05 -11.00 -5.27
CA VAL A 193 17.68 -11.35 -6.55
C VAL A 193 17.93 -12.85 -6.64
N ASP A 194 18.42 -13.50 -5.58
CA ASP A 194 18.65 -14.94 -5.54
C ASP A 194 17.34 -15.71 -5.76
N GLN A 195 16.23 -15.29 -5.13
CA GLN A 195 14.93 -15.91 -5.38
C GLN A 195 14.50 -15.77 -6.85
N PHE A 196 14.70 -14.59 -7.45
CA PHE A 196 14.41 -14.35 -8.86
C PHE A 196 15.26 -15.26 -9.77
N VAL A 197 16.57 -15.32 -9.53
CA VAL A 197 17.53 -16.15 -10.29
C VAL A 197 17.21 -17.63 -10.11
N VAL A 198 16.96 -18.12 -8.90
CA VAL A 198 16.57 -19.53 -8.68
C VAL A 198 15.27 -19.87 -9.42
N ARG A 199 14.34 -18.92 -9.52
CA ARG A 199 13.07 -19.17 -10.20
C ARG A 199 13.19 -19.18 -11.72
N PHE A 200 14.02 -18.31 -12.29
CA PHE A 200 14.03 -18.01 -13.74
C PHE A 200 15.35 -18.33 -14.45
N SER A 201 16.45 -18.54 -13.73
CA SER A 201 17.78 -18.81 -14.28
C SER A 201 18.23 -20.27 -14.13
N VAL A 202 17.51 -21.11 -13.37
CA VAL A 202 17.68 -22.56 -13.51
C VAL A 202 17.22 -22.87 -14.95
N PRO A 203 18.09 -23.43 -15.81
CA PRO A 203 17.68 -23.80 -17.14
C PRO A 203 16.43 -24.64 -16.98
N PHE A 204 15.40 -24.37 -17.78
CA PHE A 204 14.34 -25.34 -17.99
C PHE A 204 15.05 -26.65 -18.30
N THR A 205 15.21 -27.52 -17.31
CA THR A 205 15.59 -28.90 -17.51
C THR A 205 14.41 -29.39 -18.31
N TYR A 206 14.61 -29.45 -19.61
CA TYR A 206 13.85 -30.25 -20.52
C TYR A 206 13.84 -31.65 -19.91
N HIS A 207 12.84 -31.90 -19.07
CA HIS A 207 12.15 -33.17 -19.18
C HIS A 207 11.46 -33.13 -20.54
N LEU A 208 12.28 -33.35 -21.58
CA LEU A 208 11.91 -34.22 -22.68
C LEU A 208 11.46 -35.52 -22.02
N CYS A 209 10.21 -35.56 -21.57
CA CYS A 209 9.48 -36.80 -21.51
C CYS A 209 9.26 -37.16 -22.98
N CYS A 210 10.28 -37.77 -23.57
CA CYS A 210 10.16 -38.50 -24.82
C CYS A 210 9.26 -39.69 -24.51
N SER A 211 7.94 -39.47 -24.49
CA SER A 211 6.98 -40.57 -24.60
C SER A 211 6.88 -40.89 -26.08
N THR A 212 7.86 -41.66 -26.55
CA THR A 212 7.67 -42.50 -27.72
C THR A 212 6.63 -43.55 -27.36
N SER A 213 5.38 -43.31 -27.76
CA SER A 213 4.43 -44.38 -28.04
C SER A 213 3.27 -43.80 -28.83
N HIS A 214 3.24 -44.18 -30.11
CA HIS A 214 2.09 -44.09 -30.98
C HIS A 214 0.76 -44.38 -30.26
N CYS A 215 -0.20 -43.46 -30.40
CA CYS A 215 -1.57 -43.68 -30.85
C CYS A 215 -2.25 -42.31 -31.07
#